data_AF-A0A6N0DS01-F1
#
_entry.id   AF-A0A6N0DS01-F1
#
_cell.length_a   1.000
_cell.length_b   1.000
_cell.length_c   1.000
_cell.angle_alpha   90.00
_cell.angle_beta   90.00
_cell.angle_gamma   90.00
#
_symmetry.space_group_name_H-M   'P 1'
#
loop_
_entity.id
_entity.type
_entity.pdbx_description
1 polymer ?
#
loop_
_entity_poly.entity_id
_entity_poly.type
_entity_poly.pdbx_seq_one_letter_code
_entity_poly.pdbx_strand_id
1 'polypeptide(L)'
;MGKLLARELRKAELPDVLISTESFSHIFQTPELLDRVVQYFDGLGYEVAILYYLRHLPAFHNSAYSQVAKLVRTPGSLEDFIGLPDLRRSTVWRNIQSAQSFRPMLRPFNKKVRSEGIVRSVLGELGISDQPPEVLSVNESPGPLTVHLGRWLCRALEEDGTQLIPRQSKQCSKAIETAVKAYGGETERYMGLTSELAGTIEAVMEEEHEEMAQLLWGTSYVESFPGEVGRDYDCNDFDVTDAAKPPADELRALEQTVLDRSRPILADRSLQQRNAWPVNLKASLARIGSSV
;
A
#
# COMPACT_ATOMS: atom_id res chain seq x y z
N MET A 1 1.41 -15.12 -3.18
CA MET A 1 0.11 -15.43 -2.57
C MET A 1 -0.78 -16.26 -3.52
N GLY A 2 -1.10 -15.75 -4.72
CA GLY A 2 -2.11 -16.36 -5.61
C GLY A 2 -1.92 -17.83 -6.01
N LYS A 3 -0.69 -18.28 -6.35
CA LYS A 3 -0.45 -19.69 -6.77
C LYS A 3 -0.75 -20.71 -5.67
N LEU A 4 -0.40 -20.34 -4.44
CA LEU A 4 -0.54 -21.17 -3.25
C LEU A 4 -2.01 -21.29 -2.84
N LEU A 5 -2.70 -20.15 -2.77
CA LEU A 5 -4.12 -20.09 -2.50
C LEU A 5 -4.91 -20.89 -3.56
N ALA A 6 -4.65 -20.66 -4.85
CA ALA A 6 -5.29 -21.42 -5.93
C ALA A 6 -5.04 -22.94 -5.85
N ARG A 7 -3.90 -23.38 -5.30
CA ARG A 7 -3.61 -24.80 -5.10
C ARG A 7 -4.49 -25.39 -4.01
N GLU A 8 -4.64 -24.71 -2.88
CA GLU A 8 -5.44 -25.21 -1.77
C GLU A 8 -6.96 -25.16 -2.07
N LEU A 9 -7.45 -24.12 -2.75
CA LEU A 9 -8.86 -24.04 -3.18
C LEU A 9 -9.25 -25.22 -4.10
N ARG A 10 -8.37 -25.59 -5.04
CA ARG A 10 -8.61 -26.74 -5.92
C ARG A 10 -8.74 -28.06 -5.17
N LYS A 11 -8.15 -28.20 -3.98
CA LYS A 11 -8.29 -29.41 -3.15
C LYS A 11 -9.58 -29.42 -2.34
N ALA A 12 -10.12 -28.23 -2.02
CA ALA A 12 -11.21 -28.06 -1.10
C ALA A 12 -12.60 -28.11 -1.76
N GLU A 13 -12.66 -28.20 -3.10
CA GLU A 13 -13.92 -28.13 -3.89
C GLU A 13 -14.78 -26.89 -3.54
N LEU A 14 -14.13 -25.81 -3.07
CA LEU A 14 -14.69 -24.55 -2.60
C LEU A 14 -13.67 -23.44 -2.86
N PRO A 15 -14.06 -22.18 -3.16
CA PRO A 15 -15.31 -21.68 -3.74
C PRO A 15 -15.35 -21.86 -5.28
N ASP A 16 -16.52 -21.61 -5.90
CA ASP A 16 -16.69 -21.69 -7.37
C ASP A 16 -15.70 -20.77 -8.12
N VAL A 17 -15.46 -19.56 -7.61
CA VAL A 17 -14.48 -18.59 -8.15
C VAL A 17 -13.88 -17.74 -7.02
N LEU A 18 -12.55 -17.75 -6.87
CA LEU A 18 -11.84 -16.73 -6.08
C LEU A 18 -11.07 -15.79 -6.99
N ILE A 19 -11.35 -14.49 -6.87
CA ILE A 19 -10.60 -13.44 -7.57
C ILE A 19 -9.77 -12.68 -6.54
N SER A 20 -8.45 -12.75 -6.67
CA SER A 20 -7.52 -11.99 -5.83
C SER A 20 -6.66 -11.10 -6.71
N THR A 21 -6.75 -9.79 -6.51
CA THR A 21 -5.85 -8.81 -7.13
C THR A 21 -5.60 -7.64 -6.19
N GLU A 22 -4.35 -7.16 -6.16
CA GLU A 22 -3.96 -5.96 -5.42
C GLU A 22 -4.75 -4.73 -5.91
N SER A 23 -5.21 -4.74 -7.16
CA SER A 23 -5.98 -3.65 -7.76
C SER A 23 -7.40 -3.52 -7.22
N PHE A 24 -7.93 -4.53 -6.50
CA PHE A 24 -9.27 -4.43 -5.89
C PHE A 24 -9.33 -3.38 -4.79
N SER A 25 -8.21 -3.05 -4.15
CA SER A 25 -8.16 -1.97 -3.14
C SER A 25 -8.69 -0.64 -3.68
N HIS A 26 -8.48 -0.34 -4.96
CA HIS A 26 -9.01 0.86 -5.63
C HIS A 26 -10.51 0.78 -5.94
N ILE A 27 -11.05 -0.43 -6.15
CA ILE A 27 -12.48 -0.62 -6.39
C ILE A 27 -13.25 -0.27 -5.11
N PHE A 28 -12.72 -0.59 -3.92
CA PHE A 28 -13.32 -0.18 -2.64
C PHE A 28 -13.33 1.31 -2.39
N GLN A 29 -12.47 2.07 -3.07
CA GLN A 29 -12.43 3.52 -2.96
C GLN A 29 -13.48 4.20 -3.87
N THR A 30 -14.07 3.46 -4.80
CA THR A 30 -15.02 3.99 -5.81
C THR A 30 -16.34 3.20 -5.74
N PRO A 31 -17.35 3.66 -4.97
CA PRO A 31 -18.62 2.96 -4.78
C PRO A 31 -19.26 2.48 -6.08
N GLU A 32 -19.24 3.30 -7.12
CA GLU A 32 -19.89 2.99 -8.40
C GLU A 32 -19.19 1.84 -9.13
N LEU A 33 -17.87 1.68 -8.96
CA LEU A 33 -17.14 0.54 -9.50
C LEU A 33 -17.40 -0.72 -8.70
N LEU A 34 -17.49 -0.60 -7.38
CA LEU A 34 -17.82 -1.71 -6.50
C LEU A 34 -19.22 -2.27 -6.83
N ASP A 35 -20.22 -1.39 -6.96
CA ASP A 35 -21.58 -1.78 -7.35
C ASP A 35 -21.61 -2.47 -8.71
N ARG A 36 -20.88 -1.96 -9.70
CA ARG A 36 -20.80 -2.60 -11.04
C ARG A 36 -20.20 -3.99 -11.00
N VAL A 37 -19.14 -4.19 -10.20
CA VAL A 37 -18.52 -5.51 -10.03
C VAL A 37 -19.52 -6.47 -9.40
N VAL A 38 -20.21 -6.03 -8.35
CA VAL A 38 -21.19 -6.85 -7.65
C VAL A 38 -22.37 -7.20 -8.56
N GLN A 39 -22.97 -6.22 -9.23
CA GLN A 39 -24.07 -6.42 -10.18
C GLN A 39 -23.69 -7.34 -11.35
N TYR A 40 -22.45 -7.28 -11.81
CA TYR A 40 -21.97 -8.17 -12.87
C TYR A 40 -21.98 -9.63 -12.43
N PHE A 41 -21.46 -9.94 -11.22
CA PHE A 41 -21.44 -11.31 -10.70
C PHE A 41 -22.82 -11.78 -10.26
N ASP A 42 -23.63 -10.90 -9.68
CA ASP A 42 -25.04 -11.17 -9.36
C ASP A 42 -25.84 -11.51 -10.62
N GLY A 43 -25.65 -10.77 -11.72
CA GLY A 43 -26.26 -11.07 -13.02
C GLY A 43 -25.81 -12.39 -13.64
N LEU A 44 -24.71 -12.98 -13.16
CA LEU A 44 -24.25 -14.33 -13.52
C LEU A 44 -24.74 -15.41 -12.53
N GLY A 45 -25.51 -15.04 -11.51
CA GLY A 45 -26.06 -15.94 -10.50
C GLY A 45 -25.11 -16.24 -9.33
N TYR A 46 -24.05 -15.45 -9.14
CA TYR A 46 -23.12 -15.61 -8.02
C TYR A 46 -23.50 -14.70 -6.84
N GLU A 47 -23.49 -15.26 -5.63
CA GLU A 47 -23.42 -14.45 -4.41
C GLU A 47 -22.01 -13.87 -4.26
N VAL A 48 -21.91 -12.56 -4.04
CA VAL A 48 -20.63 -11.88 -3.90
C VAL A 48 -20.30 -11.68 -2.43
N ALA A 49 -19.22 -12.32 -1.98
CA ALA A 49 -18.58 -12.03 -0.71
C ALA A 49 -17.23 -11.34 -0.95
N ILE A 50 -16.93 -10.34 -0.13
CA ILE A 50 -15.70 -9.57 -0.23
C ILE A 50 -14.92 -9.72 1.07
N LEU A 51 -13.78 -10.40 1.00
CA LEU A 51 -12.83 -10.49 2.10
C LEU A 51 -11.79 -9.38 1.97
N TYR A 52 -11.74 -8.49 2.97
CA TYR A 52 -10.82 -7.36 2.99
C TYR A 52 -10.12 -7.25 4.35
N TYR A 53 -8.79 -7.14 4.32
CA TYR A 53 -7.97 -7.06 5.52
C TYR A 53 -7.57 -5.61 5.80
N LEU A 54 -8.06 -5.08 6.91
CA LEU A 54 -7.77 -3.72 7.39
C LEU A 54 -6.48 -3.72 8.21
N ARG A 55 -5.52 -2.88 7.84
CA ARG A 55 -4.30 -2.70 8.65
C ARG A 55 -4.50 -1.55 9.63
N HIS A 56 -3.81 -1.62 10.77
CA HIS A 56 -3.61 -0.48 11.66
C HIS A 56 -3.23 0.79 10.86
N LEU A 57 -4.00 1.85 11.03
CA LEU A 57 -4.03 2.97 10.07
C LEU A 57 -2.68 3.69 9.91
N PRO A 58 -1.94 4.08 10.98
CA PRO A 58 -0.57 4.57 10.84
C PRO A 58 0.32 3.63 10.02
N ALA A 59 0.34 2.34 10.36
CA ALA A 59 1.15 1.34 9.65
C ALA A 59 0.72 1.13 8.18
N PHE A 60 -0.56 1.38 7.85
CA PHE A 60 -1.03 1.45 6.47
C PHE A 60 -0.42 2.64 5.74
N HIS A 61 -0.51 3.86 6.29
CA HIS A 61 0.03 5.06 5.64
C HIS A 61 1.54 4.97 5.42
N ASN A 62 2.32 4.54 6.42
CA ASN A 62 3.76 4.36 6.25
C ASN A 62 4.09 3.37 5.11
N SER A 63 3.37 2.25 5.07
CA SER A 63 3.56 1.24 4.03
C SER A 63 3.12 1.73 2.66
N ALA A 64 2.01 2.46 2.55
CA ALA A 64 1.54 3.02 1.28
C ALA A 64 2.51 4.09 0.76
N TYR A 65 2.88 5.03 1.62
CA TYR A 65 3.82 6.09 1.31
C TYR A 65 5.17 5.56 0.83
N SER A 66 5.77 4.61 1.57
CA SER A 66 7.07 4.04 1.20
C SER A 66 7.06 3.42 -0.20
N GLN A 67 5.96 2.79 -0.62
CA GLN A 67 5.79 2.27 -1.98
C GLN A 67 5.62 3.39 -3.01
N VAL A 68 4.87 4.44 -2.70
CA VAL A 68 4.69 5.62 -3.58
C VAL A 68 6.01 6.34 -3.79
N ALA A 69 6.77 6.60 -2.72
CA ALA A 69 8.08 7.23 -2.78
C ALA A 69 9.09 6.37 -3.55
N LYS A 70 9.17 5.06 -3.25
CA LYS A 70 9.97 4.09 -4.00
C LYS A 70 9.67 4.07 -5.50
N LEU A 71 8.42 4.29 -5.87
CA LEU A 71 7.98 4.34 -7.26
C LEU A 71 8.20 5.71 -7.91
N VAL A 72 8.85 6.67 -7.24
CA VAL A 72 9.12 8.02 -7.80
C VAL A 72 7.82 8.73 -8.15
N ARG A 73 6.86 8.72 -7.21
CA ARG A 73 5.52 9.30 -7.41
C ARG A 73 5.17 10.38 -6.40
N THR A 74 6.02 10.62 -5.42
CA THR A 74 5.86 11.73 -4.48
C THR A 74 7.22 12.34 -4.18
N PRO A 75 7.34 13.68 -4.24
CA PRO A 75 8.50 14.41 -3.75
C PRO A 75 8.44 14.69 -2.25
N GLY A 76 7.25 14.61 -1.65
CA GLY A 76 6.94 15.12 -0.31
C GLY A 76 7.27 14.15 0.82
N SER A 77 7.02 14.60 2.05
CA SER A 77 7.16 13.80 3.26
C SER A 77 5.99 12.84 3.47
N LEU A 78 6.10 11.94 4.46
CA LEU A 78 4.99 11.09 4.88
C LEU A 78 3.81 11.92 5.40
N GLU A 79 4.09 13.00 6.13
CA GLU A 79 3.07 13.90 6.68
C GLU A 79 2.27 14.57 5.56
N ASP A 80 2.96 15.12 4.55
CA ASP A 80 2.32 15.71 3.36
C ASP A 80 1.45 14.68 2.62
N PHE A 81 1.94 13.44 2.52
CA PHE A 81 1.23 12.35 1.85
C PHE A 81 -0.03 11.91 2.60
N ILE A 82 -0.01 11.92 3.93
CA ILE A 82 -1.18 11.56 4.75
C ILE A 82 -2.26 12.62 4.57
N GLY A 83 -1.89 13.90 4.50
CA GLY A 83 -2.84 15.00 4.36
C GLY A 83 -3.86 14.98 5.49
N LEU A 84 -3.40 15.12 6.74
CA LEU A 84 -4.22 14.96 7.96
C LEU A 84 -5.62 15.63 7.90
N PRO A 85 -5.81 16.84 7.33
CA PRO A 85 -7.14 17.44 7.18
C PRO A 85 -8.14 16.59 6.36
N ASP A 86 -7.65 15.81 5.40
CA ASP A 86 -8.44 14.97 4.49
C ASP A 86 -8.58 13.52 4.96
N LEU A 87 -7.90 13.11 6.05
CA LEU A 87 -7.90 11.73 6.53
C LEU A 87 -9.31 11.21 6.82
N ARG A 88 -10.19 12.07 7.36
CA ARG A 88 -11.61 11.79 7.64
C ARG A 88 -12.45 11.57 6.39
N ARG A 89 -11.91 11.78 5.19
CA ARG A 89 -12.57 11.52 3.91
C ARG A 89 -12.22 10.14 3.34
N SER A 90 -11.33 9.37 3.97
CA SER A 90 -11.01 8.00 3.56
C SER A 90 -12.23 7.09 3.68
N THR A 91 -12.67 6.56 2.53
CA THR A 91 -14.06 6.16 2.27
C THR A 91 -14.35 4.67 2.46
N VAL A 92 -13.36 3.80 2.76
CA VAL A 92 -13.58 2.34 2.68
C VAL A 92 -14.68 1.88 3.64
N TRP A 93 -14.67 2.36 4.89
CA TRP A 93 -15.71 2.00 5.86
C TRP A 93 -17.09 2.52 5.44
N ARG A 94 -17.19 3.81 5.10
CA ARG A 94 -18.44 4.42 4.63
C ARG A 94 -18.99 3.76 3.36
N ASN A 95 -18.12 3.41 2.42
CA ASN A 95 -18.48 2.73 1.19
C ASN A 95 -19.03 1.33 1.49
N ILE A 96 -18.45 0.63 2.46
CA ILE A 96 -18.94 -0.68 2.91
C ILE A 96 -20.26 -0.55 3.67
N GLN A 97 -20.43 0.46 4.53
CA GLN A 97 -21.71 0.72 5.19
C GLN A 97 -22.83 1.03 4.18
N SER A 98 -22.51 1.72 3.08
CA SER A 98 -23.48 2.02 2.03
C SER A 98 -23.82 0.83 1.13
N ALA A 99 -23.04 -0.25 1.20
CA ALA A 99 -23.22 -1.39 0.33
C ALA A 99 -24.39 -2.28 0.77
N GLN A 100 -25.38 -2.45 -0.11
CA GLN A 100 -26.53 -3.34 0.12
C GLN A 100 -26.44 -4.67 -0.62
N SER A 101 -25.52 -4.79 -1.58
CA SER A 101 -25.54 -5.81 -2.64
C SER A 101 -24.51 -6.94 -2.47
N PHE A 102 -23.65 -6.89 -1.46
CA PHE A 102 -22.65 -7.93 -1.21
C PHE A 102 -22.43 -8.17 0.29
N ARG A 103 -21.82 -9.31 0.62
CA ARG A 103 -21.45 -9.66 1.99
C ARG A 103 -20.03 -9.17 2.32
N PRO A 104 -19.84 -8.11 3.14
CA PRO A 104 -18.51 -7.69 3.57
C PRO A 104 -17.96 -8.65 4.64
N MET A 105 -16.74 -9.14 4.42
CA MET A 105 -15.95 -9.91 5.37
C MET A 105 -14.69 -9.09 5.69
N LEU A 106 -14.84 -8.09 6.56
CA LEU A 106 -13.73 -7.26 6.99
C LEU A 106 -12.98 -7.93 8.15
N ARG A 107 -11.65 -8.00 8.06
CA ARG A 107 -10.79 -8.64 9.07
C ARG A 107 -9.60 -7.76 9.45
N PRO A 108 -9.16 -7.77 10.72
CA PRO A 108 -7.95 -7.06 11.11
C PRO A 108 -6.70 -7.77 10.57
N PHE A 109 -5.80 -7.02 9.94
CA PHE A 109 -4.46 -7.44 9.51
C PHE A 109 -3.43 -7.19 10.60
N ASN A 110 -3.66 -7.79 11.77
CA ASN A 110 -2.86 -7.57 12.97
C ASN A 110 -1.59 -8.45 13.00
N LYS A 111 -0.79 -8.34 14.07
CA LYS A 111 0.42 -9.15 14.30
C LYS A 111 0.16 -10.65 14.17
N LYS A 112 -0.95 -11.17 14.68
CA LYS A 112 -1.30 -12.60 14.61
C LYS A 112 -1.47 -13.05 13.16
N VAL A 113 -2.28 -12.33 12.38
CA VAL A 113 -2.48 -12.64 10.95
C VAL A 113 -1.17 -12.54 10.17
N ARG A 114 -0.31 -11.58 10.51
CA ARG A 114 1.02 -11.43 9.90
C ARG A 114 1.96 -12.58 10.25
N SER A 115 1.97 -13.07 11.49
CA SER A 115 2.82 -14.19 11.92
C SER A 115 2.34 -15.54 11.40
N GLU A 116 1.03 -15.75 11.34
CA GLU A 116 0.42 -17.01 10.88
C GLU A 116 0.32 -17.08 9.35
N GLY A 117 0.41 -15.93 8.67
CA GLY A 117 0.34 -15.78 7.24
C GLY A 117 -1.07 -15.51 6.73
N ILE A 118 -1.19 -14.52 5.84
CA ILE A 118 -2.48 -14.10 5.26
C ILE A 118 -3.21 -15.22 4.53
N VAL A 119 -2.49 -16.13 3.87
CA VAL A 119 -3.10 -17.26 3.15
C VAL A 119 -3.84 -18.17 4.12
N ARG A 120 -3.24 -18.45 5.29
CA ARG A 120 -3.88 -19.27 6.31
C ARG A 120 -5.14 -18.61 6.84
N SER A 121 -5.07 -17.31 7.14
CA SER A 121 -6.24 -16.56 7.59
C SER A 121 -7.36 -16.59 6.54
N VAL A 122 -7.05 -16.37 5.25
CA VAL A 122 -8.03 -16.44 4.17
C VAL A 122 -8.66 -17.83 4.05
N LEU A 123 -7.87 -18.91 4.13
CA LEU A 123 -8.40 -20.28 4.08
C LEU A 123 -9.34 -20.56 5.26
N GLY A 124 -8.98 -20.11 6.47
CA GLY A 124 -9.83 -20.22 7.65
C GLY A 124 -11.16 -19.49 7.48
N GLU A 125 -11.16 -18.27 6.92
CA GLU A 125 -12.39 -17.52 6.62
C GLU A 125 -13.28 -18.22 5.57
N LEU A 126 -12.68 -18.99 4.67
CA LEU A 126 -13.38 -19.78 3.67
C LEU A 126 -13.81 -21.17 4.19
N GLY A 127 -13.50 -21.51 5.45
CA GLY A 127 -13.79 -22.83 6.04
C GLY A 127 -12.92 -23.96 5.48
N ILE A 128 -11.77 -23.64 4.87
CA ILE A 128 -10.86 -24.60 4.24
C ILE A 128 -9.75 -24.97 5.22
N SER A 129 -9.49 -26.29 5.32
CA SER A 129 -8.59 -26.94 6.29
C SER A 129 -7.27 -26.21 6.59
N ASP A 130 -6.88 -26.26 7.86
CA ASP A 130 -5.80 -25.55 8.56
C ASP A 130 -4.35 -25.91 8.19
N GLN A 131 -4.10 -26.70 7.14
CA GLN A 131 -2.73 -27.11 6.83
C GLN A 131 -1.90 -25.91 6.39
N PRO A 132 -0.75 -25.63 7.04
CA PRO A 132 0.03 -24.44 6.76
C PRO A 132 0.64 -24.56 5.36
N PRO A 133 0.31 -23.65 4.44
CA PRO A 133 1.05 -23.60 3.21
C PRO A 133 2.48 -23.11 3.47
N GLU A 134 3.44 -23.47 2.62
CA GLU A 134 4.80 -22.93 2.67
C GLU A 134 4.78 -21.41 2.76
N VAL A 135 5.52 -20.87 3.75
CA VAL A 135 5.67 -19.43 3.94
C VAL A 135 6.28 -18.84 2.68
N LEU A 136 5.49 -18.04 1.97
CA LEU A 136 5.97 -17.31 0.81
C LEU A 136 6.90 -16.20 1.27
N SER A 137 7.94 -15.92 0.47
CA SER A 137 8.85 -14.81 0.70
C SER A 137 8.08 -13.51 0.95
N VAL A 138 8.40 -12.84 2.06
CA VAL A 138 7.86 -11.52 2.37
C VAL A 138 8.47 -10.52 1.39
N ASN A 139 7.64 -9.74 0.70
CA ASN A 139 8.13 -8.64 -0.11
C ASN A 139 8.95 -7.70 0.77
N GLU A 140 10.22 -7.51 0.44
CA GLU A 140 11.10 -6.58 1.15
C GLU A 140 10.55 -5.17 0.99
N SER A 141 10.25 -4.53 2.12
CA SER A 141 9.89 -3.12 2.14
C SER A 141 11.16 -2.31 1.85
N PRO A 142 11.06 -1.19 1.11
CA PRO A 142 12.23 -0.33 0.89
C PRO A 142 12.78 0.16 2.22
N GLY A 143 14.09 0.41 2.26
CA GLY A 143 14.72 1.12 3.36
C GLY A 143 14.69 2.64 3.16
N PRO A 144 15.22 3.40 4.14
CA PRO A 144 15.20 4.87 4.13
C PRO A 144 15.97 5.53 2.99
N LEU A 145 17.11 4.98 2.56
CA LEU A 145 17.87 5.48 1.42
C LEU A 145 17.11 5.28 0.10
N THR A 146 16.43 4.13 -0.08
CA THR A 146 15.56 3.91 -1.24
C THR A 146 14.43 4.95 -1.29
N VAL A 147 13.79 5.24 -0.15
CA VAL A 147 12.72 6.24 -0.06
C VAL A 147 13.26 7.65 -0.32
N HIS A 148 14.43 8.00 0.22
CA HIS A 148 15.11 9.27 -0.07
C HIS A 148 15.35 9.46 -1.57
N LEU A 149 16.02 8.51 -2.22
CA LEU A 149 16.35 8.59 -3.64
C LEU A 149 15.09 8.64 -4.53
N GLY A 150 14.03 7.94 -4.12
CA GLY A 150 12.73 8.02 -4.79
C GLY A 150 12.12 9.42 -4.76
N ARG A 151 12.13 10.08 -3.58
CA ARG A 151 11.66 11.46 -3.43
C ARG A 151 12.55 12.45 -4.18
N TRP A 152 13.86 12.30 -4.03
CA TRP A 152 14.85 13.15 -4.69
C TRP A 152 14.69 13.11 -6.21
N LEU A 153 14.61 11.91 -6.79
CA LEU A 153 14.43 11.77 -8.24
C LEU A 153 13.08 12.36 -8.68
N CYS A 154 12.02 12.22 -7.87
CA CYS A 154 10.73 12.83 -8.16
C CYS A 154 10.84 14.35 -8.24
N ARG A 155 11.51 14.99 -7.26
CA ARG A 155 11.76 16.45 -7.26
C ARG A 155 12.57 16.89 -8.46
N ALA A 156 13.69 16.22 -8.75
CA ALA A 156 14.54 16.55 -9.89
C ALA A 156 13.77 16.48 -11.22
N LEU A 157 12.90 15.46 -11.39
CA LEU A 157 12.08 15.34 -12.59
C LEU A 157 10.97 16.40 -12.66
N GLU A 158 10.36 16.77 -11.53
CA GLU A 158 9.36 17.83 -11.47
C GLU A 158 9.95 19.21 -11.81
N GLU A 159 11.16 19.51 -11.32
CA GLU A 159 11.91 20.72 -11.68
C GLU A 159 12.20 20.79 -13.19
N ASP A 160 12.49 19.64 -13.81
CA ASP A 160 12.67 19.50 -15.25
C ASP A 160 11.34 19.43 -16.05
N GLY A 161 10.19 19.54 -15.39
CA GLY A 161 8.86 19.41 -16.01
C GLY A 161 8.54 18.01 -16.56
N THR A 162 9.31 17.00 -16.16
CA THR A 162 9.18 15.62 -16.61
C THR A 162 8.21 14.83 -15.73
N GLN A 163 7.22 14.18 -16.35
CA GLN A 163 6.26 13.33 -15.65
C GLN A 163 6.38 11.88 -16.09
N LEU A 164 6.63 10.99 -15.13
CA LEU A 164 6.77 9.56 -15.38
C LEU A 164 5.43 8.90 -15.69
N ILE A 165 5.40 8.04 -16.70
CA ILE A 165 4.31 7.06 -16.86
C ILE A 165 4.57 5.84 -15.96
N PRO A 166 3.55 5.02 -15.63
CA PRO A 166 3.70 3.91 -14.67
C PRO A 166 4.83 2.92 -14.99
N ARG A 167 5.09 2.63 -16.27
CA ARG A 167 6.19 1.75 -16.70
C ARG A 167 7.56 2.36 -16.43
N GLN A 168 7.74 3.65 -16.71
CA GLN A 168 8.98 4.37 -16.42
C GLN A 168 9.21 4.45 -14.91
N SER A 169 8.18 4.83 -14.15
CA SER A 169 8.19 4.83 -12.67
C SER A 169 8.68 3.48 -12.10
N LYS A 170 8.18 2.35 -12.62
CA LYS A 170 8.65 1.01 -12.21
C LYS A 170 10.10 0.73 -12.60
N GLN A 171 10.55 1.16 -13.78
CA GLN A 171 11.94 0.99 -14.23
C GLN A 171 12.89 1.88 -13.42
N CYS A 172 12.54 3.14 -13.14
CA CYS A 172 13.30 4.05 -12.28
C CYS A 172 13.41 3.50 -10.85
N SER A 173 12.33 2.93 -10.32
CA SER A 173 12.37 2.23 -9.02
C SER A 173 13.40 1.11 -8.98
N LYS A 174 13.50 0.29 -10.04
CA LYS A 174 14.55 -0.74 -10.16
C LYS A 174 15.96 -0.13 -10.28
N ALA A 175 16.09 1.00 -10.95
CA ALA A 175 17.36 1.71 -11.05
C ALA A 175 17.85 2.19 -9.67
N ILE A 176 16.93 2.70 -8.84
CA ILE A 176 17.19 3.06 -7.43
C ILE A 176 17.61 1.82 -6.64
N GLU A 177 16.82 0.75 -6.67
CA GLU A 177 17.15 -0.51 -5.95
C GLU A 177 18.53 -1.04 -6.33
N THR A 178 18.88 -0.98 -7.63
CA THR A 178 20.18 -1.45 -8.11
C THR A 178 21.32 -0.55 -7.61
N ALA A 179 21.12 0.77 -7.58
CA ALA A 179 22.11 1.71 -7.08
C ALA A 179 22.33 1.53 -5.57
N VAL A 180 21.25 1.43 -4.80
CA VAL A 180 21.29 1.18 -3.34
C VAL A 180 21.98 -0.15 -3.03
N LYS A 181 21.65 -1.22 -3.76
CA LYS A 181 22.33 -2.51 -3.61
C LYS A 181 23.82 -2.44 -3.91
N ALA A 182 24.22 -1.69 -4.93
CA ALA A 182 25.63 -1.50 -5.28
C ALA A 182 26.39 -0.67 -4.23
N TYR A 183 25.69 0.23 -3.53
CA TYR A 183 26.25 1.03 -2.44
C TYR A 183 26.45 0.24 -1.14
N GLY A 184 25.77 -0.91 -0.98
CA GLY A 184 25.86 -1.75 0.23
C GLY A 184 24.53 -2.36 0.65
N GLY A 185 23.43 -1.96 0.02
CA GLY A 185 22.09 -2.37 0.39
C GLY A 185 21.59 -1.66 1.65
N GLU A 186 20.43 -2.09 2.14
CA GLU A 186 19.81 -1.56 3.36
C GLU A 186 19.42 -2.75 4.24
N THR A 187 19.71 -2.64 5.54
CA THR A 187 19.36 -3.66 6.53
C THR A 187 18.01 -3.39 7.19
N GLU A 188 17.60 -2.13 7.21
CA GLU A 188 16.39 -1.66 7.88
C GLU A 188 15.26 -1.37 6.89
N ARG A 189 14.03 -1.53 7.36
CA ARG A 189 12.83 -1.10 6.63
C ARG A 189 12.56 0.36 6.93
N TYR A 190 12.00 1.07 5.95
CA TYR A 190 11.56 2.43 6.14
C TYR A 190 10.45 2.57 7.19
N MET A 191 10.65 3.49 8.12
CA MET A 191 9.69 3.97 9.09
C MET A 191 9.74 5.50 9.15
N GLY A 192 8.80 6.16 8.48
CA GLY A 192 8.65 7.62 8.52
C GLY A 192 7.73 8.13 9.63
N LEU A 193 7.11 7.23 10.39
CA LEU A 193 6.23 7.61 11.49
C LEU A 193 7.05 7.96 12.72
N THR A 194 6.74 9.11 13.32
CA THR A 194 7.03 9.38 14.72
C THR A 194 5.88 8.89 15.60
N SER A 195 6.12 8.65 16.90
CA SER A 195 5.05 8.33 17.85
C SER A 195 3.96 9.42 17.87
N GLU A 196 4.36 10.68 17.75
CA GLU A 196 3.44 11.84 17.73
C GLU A 196 2.53 11.85 16.49
N LEU A 197 3.11 11.63 15.30
CA LEU A 197 2.32 11.56 14.07
C LEU A 197 1.38 10.36 14.08
N ALA A 198 1.84 9.21 14.58
CA ALA A 198 1.00 8.03 14.73
C ALA A 198 -0.17 8.29 15.70
N GLY A 199 0.07 8.90 16.86
CA GLY A 199 -0.96 9.28 17.81
C GLY A 199 -1.97 10.28 17.23
N THR A 200 -1.51 11.22 16.40
CA THR A 200 -2.39 12.16 15.71
C THR A 200 -3.33 11.45 14.72
N ILE A 201 -2.79 10.53 13.90
CA ILE A 201 -3.59 9.72 12.96
C ILE A 201 -4.65 8.89 13.72
N GLU A 202 -4.25 8.27 14.83
CA GLU A 202 -5.15 7.45 15.66
C GLU A 202 -6.27 8.30 16.26
N ALA A 203 -5.94 9.44 16.87
CA ALA A 203 -6.92 10.34 17.48
C ALA A 203 -7.92 10.90 16.46
N VAL A 204 -7.50 11.18 15.22
CA VAL A 204 -8.39 11.71 14.18
C VAL A 204 -9.51 10.73 13.81
N MET A 205 -9.25 9.42 13.89
CA MET A 205 -10.13 8.33 13.43
C MET A 205 -10.66 7.46 14.57
N GLU A 206 -10.41 7.81 15.83
CA GLU A 206 -10.70 6.99 17.01
C GLU A 206 -12.18 6.54 17.04
N GLU A 207 -13.10 7.49 16.98
CA GLU A 207 -14.55 7.22 17.04
C GLU A 207 -15.02 6.30 15.90
N GLU A 208 -14.63 6.61 14.66
CA GLU A 208 -15.04 5.85 13.47
C GLU A 208 -14.47 4.42 13.49
N HIS A 209 -13.23 4.25 13.94
CA HIS A 209 -12.60 2.94 14.08
C HIS A 209 -13.19 2.11 15.20
N GLU A 210 -13.56 2.73 16.32
CA GLU A 210 -14.19 2.05 17.44
C GLU A 210 -15.60 1.57 17.07
N GLU A 211 -16.41 2.42 16.44
CA GLU A 211 -17.73 2.02 15.91
C GLU A 211 -17.60 0.85 14.93
N MET A 212 -16.66 0.95 13.99
CA MET A 212 -16.39 -0.09 13.00
C MET A 212 -15.97 -1.42 13.64
N ALA A 213 -15.07 -1.38 14.63
CA ALA A 213 -14.61 -2.57 15.34
C ALA A 213 -15.75 -3.23 16.14
N GLN A 214 -16.56 -2.45 16.86
CA GLN A 214 -17.69 -2.98 17.61
C GLN A 214 -18.73 -3.62 16.67
N LEU A 215 -19.07 -2.94 15.57
CA LEU A 215 -20.07 -3.42 14.64
C LEU A 215 -19.63 -4.68 13.87
N LEU A 216 -18.38 -4.74 13.44
CA LEU A 216 -17.89 -5.84 12.58
C LEU A 216 -17.29 -7.00 13.35
N TRP A 217 -16.66 -6.71 14.50
CA TRP A 217 -15.84 -7.68 15.23
C TRP A 217 -16.36 -7.93 16.65
N GLY A 218 -17.31 -7.13 17.14
CA GLY A 218 -17.87 -7.27 18.49
C GLY A 218 -16.85 -6.99 19.61
N THR A 219 -15.81 -6.21 19.30
CA THR A 219 -14.69 -5.90 20.19
C THR A 219 -14.18 -4.48 19.88
N SER A 220 -13.35 -3.91 20.75
CA SER A 220 -12.75 -2.60 20.50
C SER A 220 -11.69 -2.63 19.39
N TYR A 221 -11.38 -1.47 18.83
CA TYR A 221 -10.32 -1.34 17.83
C TYR A 221 -8.94 -1.71 18.43
N VAL A 222 -8.70 -1.31 19.68
CA VAL A 222 -7.46 -1.62 20.42
C VAL A 222 -7.28 -3.13 20.61
N GLU A 223 -8.35 -3.84 21.00
CA GLU A 223 -8.31 -5.30 21.17
C GLU A 223 -8.10 -6.03 19.83
N SER A 224 -8.58 -5.46 18.73
CA SER A 224 -8.41 -6.01 17.38
C SER A 224 -6.99 -5.87 16.84
N PHE A 225 -6.23 -4.88 17.35
CA PHE A 225 -4.85 -4.57 17.00
C PHE A 225 -3.92 -4.57 18.23
N PRO A 226 -3.76 -5.72 18.92
CA PRO A 226 -3.10 -5.78 20.21
C PRO A 226 -1.62 -5.36 20.11
N GLY A 227 -1.27 -4.32 20.88
CA GLY A 227 0.07 -3.74 20.91
C GLY A 227 0.49 -3.04 19.62
N GLU A 228 -0.46 -2.63 18.79
CA GLU A 228 -0.21 -1.77 17.62
C GLU A 228 -0.74 -0.35 17.81
N VAL A 229 -1.90 -0.20 18.46
CA VAL A 229 -2.46 1.11 18.83
C VAL A 229 -1.65 1.72 19.96
N GLY A 230 -1.30 3.01 19.85
CA GLY A 230 -0.52 3.74 20.85
C GLY A 230 0.92 3.23 21.03
N ARG A 231 1.44 2.42 20.10
CA ARG A 231 2.83 1.94 20.18
C ARG A 231 3.82 3.04 19.85
N ASP A 232 5.02 2.90 20.38
CA ASP A 232 6.14 3.75 19.99
C ASP A 232 6.68 3.41 18.59
N TYR A 233 7.09 4.46 17.89
CA TYR A 233 7.70 4.41 16.58
C TYR A 233 9.10 5.03 16.61
N ASP A 234 10.07 4.26 16.13
CA ASP A 234 11.42 4.76 15.86
C ASP A 234 11.47 5.22 14.41
N CYS A 235 11.45 6.54 14.20
CA CYS A 235 11.47 7.13 12.87
C CYS A 235 12.90 7.06 12.33
N ASN A 236 13.08 6.36 11.20
CA ASN A 236 14.35 6.29 10.50
C ASN A 236 14.31 7.00 9.15
N ASP A 237 13.39 7.96 8.96
CA ASP A 237 13.38 8.78 7.75
C ASP A 237 14.76 9.41 7.51
N PHE A 238 15.14 9.49 6.24
CA PHE A 238 16.48 9.89 5.86
C PHE A 238 16.66 11.40 6.09
N ASP A 239 17.37 11.75 7.15
CA ASP A 239 17.85 13.10 7.41
C ASP A 239 19.27 13.26 6.84
N VAL A 240 19.44 14.19 5.89
CA VAL A 240 20.74 14.50 5.27
C VAL A 240 21.75 15.11 6.27
N THR A 241 21.29 15.52 7.45
CA THR A 241 22.13 16.11 8.50
C THR A 241 22.63 15.09 9.53
N ASP A 242 22.14 13.85 9.50
CA ASP A 242 22.55 12.78 10.41
C ASP A 242 23.91 12.20 10.02
N ALA A 243 24.87 12.26 10.95
CA ALA A 243 26.24 11.78 10.77
C ALA A 243 26.34 10.25 10.59
N ALA A 244 25.29 9.49 10.90
CA ALA A 244 25.21 8.06 10.64
C ALA A 244 24.84 7.72 9.18
N LYS A 245 24.54 8.73 8.35
CA LYS A 245 24.17 8.57 6.94
C LYS A 245 25.38 8.70 6.00
N PRO A 246 25.25 8.26 4.73
CA PRO A 246 26.28 8.49 3.72
C PRO A 246 26.79 9.93 3.75
N PRO A 247 28.12 10.16 3.71
CA PRO A 247 28.69 11.49 3.55
C PRO A 247 28.05 12.22 2.36
N ALA A 248 27.89 13.54 2.47
CA ALA A 248 27.20 14.33 1.44
C ALA A 248 27.74 14.12 0.02
N ASP A 249 29.05 13.89 -0.13
CA ASP A 249 29.68 13.58 -1.43
C ASP A 249 29.28 12.22 -1.97
N GLU A 250 29.18 11.20 -1.10
CA GLU A 250 28.72 9.87 -1.49
C GLU A 250 27.24 9.87 -1.86
N LEU A 251 26.42 10.60 -1.10
CA LEU A 251 25.00 10.75 -1.40
C LEU A 251 24.80 11.43 -2.76
N ARG A 252 25.54 12.51 -3.04
CA ARG A 252 25.51 13.18 -4.35
C ARG A 252 25.96 12.26 -5.49
N ALA A 253 26.98 11.45 -5.27
CA ALA A 253 27.43 10.46 -6.26
C ALA A 253 26.36 9.38 -6.53
N LEU A 254 25.65 8.95 -5.48
CA LEU A 254 24.57 7.97 -5.59
C LEU A 254 23.34 8.56 -6.31
N GLU A 255 22.95 9.77 -5.96
CA GLU A 255 21.92 10.56 -6.64
C GLU A 255 22.23 10.70 -8.14
N GLN A 256 23.46 11.12 -8.47
CA GLN A 256 23.91 11.21 -9.86
C GLN A 256 23.86 9.85 -10.57
N THR A 257 24.27 8.77 -9.91
CA THR A 257 24.17 7.40 -10.44
C THR A 257 22.72 7.00 -10.75
N VAL A 258 21.78 7.35 -9.88
CA VAL A 258 20.35 7.09 -10.08
C VAL A 258 19.81 7.89 -11.28
N LEU A 259 20.20 9.17 -11.41
CA LEU A 259 19.80 10.01 -12.54
C LEU A 259 20.35 9.48 -13.86
N ASP A 260 21.63 9.12 -13.91
CA ASP A 260 22.26 8.58 -15.10
C ASP A 260 21.63 7.27 -15.56
N ARG A 261 21.24 6.40 -14.62
CA ARG A 261 20.48 5.18 -14.92
C ARG A 261 19.05 5.45 -15.35
N SER A 262 18.46 6.56 -14.90
CA SER A 262 17.08 6.95 -15.23
C SER A 262 16.96 7.62 -16.59
N ARG A 263 17.97 8.40 -17.04
CA ARG A 263 18.00 9.06 -18.36
C ARG A 263 17.62 8.14 -19.55
N PRO A 264 18.21 6.95 -19.74
CA PRO A 264 17.81 6.06 -20.84
C PRO A 264 16.37 5.55 -20.71
N ILE A 265 15.86 5.37 -19.48
CA ILE A 265 14.47 4.95 -19.22
C ILE A 265 13.49 6.04 -19.67
N LEU A 266 13.83 7.31 -19.41
CA LEU A 266 13.04 8.47 -19.81
C LEU A 266 12.99 8.61 -21.34
N ALA A 267 14.12 8.35 -22.01
CA ALA A 267 14.26 8.43 -23.46
C ALA A 267 13.63 7.23 -24.21
N ASP A 268 13.35 6.12 -23.51
CA ASP A 268 12.82 4.89 -24.12
C ASP A 268 11.34 5.03 -24.55
N ARG A 269 11.14 5.24 -25.86
CA ARG A 269 9.81 5.33 -26.47
C ARG A 269 9.02 4.02 -26.42
N SER A 270 9.67 2.86 -26.28
CA SER A 270 8.95 1.59 -26.17
C SER A 270 8.12 1.51 -24.88
N LEU A 271 8.57 2.19 -23.82
CA LEU A 271 7.83 2.28 -22.57
C LEU A 271 6.59 3.16 -22.68
N GLN A 272 6.56 4.09 -23.64
CA GLN A 272 5.44 5.01 -23.90
C GLN A 272 4.24 4.33 -24.57
N GLN A 273 4.41 3.12 -25.13
CA GLN A 273 3.29 2.35 -25.66
C GLN A 273 2.37 1.95 -24.51
N ARG A 274 1.18 2.57 -24.47
CA ARG A 274 0.11 2.20 -23.55
C ARG A 274 -0.27 0.74 -23.82
N ASN A 275 -0.08 -0.14 -22.84
CA ASN A 275 -1.00 -1.27 -22.77
C ASN A 275 -2.40 -0.68 -22.61
N ALA A 276 -3.30 -1.07 -23.50
CA ALA A 276 -4.71 -0.70 -23.48
C ALA A 276 -5.36 -1.29 -22.21
N TRP A 277 -5.18 -0.60 -21.08
CA TRP A 277 -6.05 -0.73 -19.92
C TRP A 277 -6.11 0.64 -19.23
N PRO A 278 -7.30 1.26 -19.11
CA PRO A 278 -7.43 2.59 -18.56
C PRO A 278 -7.39 2.48 -17.04
N VAL A 279 -6.23 2.67 -16.42
CA VAL A 279 -6.16 3.08 -15.02
C VAL A 279 -5.55 4.47 -15.00
N ASN A 280 -6.42 5.46 -15.15
CA ASN A 280 -6.04 6.87 -15.16
C ASN A 280 -5.72 7.31 -13.72
N LEU A 281 -4.55 6.91 -13.21
CA LEU A 281 -4.05 7.21 -11.86
C LEU A 281 -4.03 8.71 -11.53
N LYS A 282 -3.96 9.59 -12.53
CA LYS A 282 -4.01 11.04 -12.32
C LYS A 282 -5.41 11.56 -12.01
N ALA A 283 -6.47 10.92 -12.49
CA ALA A 283 -7.84 11.39 -12.26
C ALA A 283 -8.31 11.11 -10.82
N SER A 284 -7.79 10.06 -10.17
CA SER A 284 -8.15 9.72 -8.79
C SER A 284 -7.38 10.53 -7.75
N LEU A 285 -6.13 10.92 -8.03
CA LEU A 285 -5.35 11.77 -7.13
C LEU A 285 -5.70 13.27 -7.29
N ALA A 286 -6.03 13.73 -8.50
CA ALA A 286 -6.47 15.12 -8.72
C ALA A 286 -7.87 15.41 -8.15
N ARG A 287 -8.74 14.40 -7.99
CA ARG A 287 -10.07 14.59 -7.36
C ARG A 287 -10.03 14.69 -5.83
N ILE A 288 -8.90 14.40 -5.20
CA ILE A 288 -8.73 14.59 -3.76
C ILE A 288 -8.29 16.04 -3.46
N GLY A 289 -7.65 16.74 -4.41
CA GLY A 289 -7.21 18.13 -4.25
C GLY A 289 -7.98 19.17 -5.08
N SER A 290 -9.14 18.83 -5.66
CA SER A 290 -9.87 19.75 -6.56
C SER A 290 -11.37 19.48 -6.56
N SER A 291 -12.02 19.70 -5.42
CA SER A 291 -13.47 19.88 -5.34
C SER A 291 -13.80 20.71 -4.10
N VAL A 292 -13.65 22.03 -4.28
CA VAL A 292 -14.06 23.19 -3.46
C VAL A 292 -13.62 23.18 -1.99
#